data_AF-A0A814ZZA7-F1
#
_entry.id   AF-A0A814ZZA7-F1
#
_cell.length_a   1.000
_cell.length_b   1.000
_cell.length_c   1.000
_cell.angle_alpha   90.00
_cell.angle_beta   90.00
_cell.angle_gamma   90.00
#
_symmetry.space_group_name_H-M   'P 1'
#
loop_
_entity.id
_entity.type
_entity.pdbx_description
1 polymer ?
#
loop_
_entity_poly.entity_id
_entity_poly.type
_entity_poly.pdbx_seq_one_letter_code
_entity_poly.pdbx_strand_id
1 'polypeptide(L)'
;MIFWYLSLISCYWDPITCHWEKVDDNFQINYDIWIVNGNPEAKIRDNRFEYHFSFDIYDLVEVYTVCILFYLFIPLPFLIIKIRSLINITHPILISYFLFQLLFFIGNTLNLIHYLIFAYNGIGINILIHIGNLITIIGESILILLLLFIAKGWLINTPVLRQGKKTVMLFVLYTIACCSCYILSIITINPVTDSNHYQTFANYFSLLFRCFLMLLFVFELKETTQEEKHLEKLQFFHHFGASCMVWFIYPTALIFIMSFVTELYRVKLIISVVTLVNFLSILIISYILFSPKTFINLPKLPSIKHAGDILNKTTNTNGYHKSILTEHDDDEEDIEIFGPSHLLLNNSNQQS
;
A
#
# COMPACT_ATOMS: atom_id res chain seq x y z
N MET A 1 11.25 30.21 17.81
CA MET A 1 10.79 30.49 16.43
C MET A 1 11.26 31.90 16.09
N ILE A 2 12.07 32.05 15.03
CA ILE A 2 12.56 33.36 14.58
C ILE A 2 11.66 33.75 13.40
N PHE A 3 10.88 34.82 13.56
CA PHE A 3 10.10 35.37 12.46
C PHE A 3 10.93 36.43 11.75
N TRP A 4 11.02 36.31 10.43
CA TRP A 4 11.63 37.33 9.59
C TRP A 4 10.53 38.29 9.14
N TYR A 5 10.68 39.57 9.50
CA TYR A 5 9.80 40.63 9.04
C TYR A 5 10.53 41.46 8.00
N LEU A 6 9.93 41.59 6.83
CA LEU A 6 10.37 42.55 5.83
C LEU A 6 9.51 43.81 5.97
N SER A 7 10.15 44.95 6.22
CA SER A 7 9.50 46.26 6.22
C SER A 7 10.08 47.09 5.07
N LEU A 8 9.22 47.53 4.15
CA LEU A 8 9.57 48.43 3.07
C LEU A 8 9.16 49.85 3.49
N ILE A 9 10.13 50.77 3.49
CA ILE A 9 9.92 52.17 3.86
C ILE A 9 10.33 53.04 2.66
N SER A 10 9.45 53.95 2.26
CA SER A 10 9.68 54.88 1.14
C SER A 10 10.41 56.13 1.64
N CYS A 11 11.73 56.06 1.70
CA CYS A 11 12.59 57.18 2.10
C CYS A 11 13.77 57.34 1.13
N TYR A 12 14.22 58.58 0.97
CA TYR A 12 15.46 58.90 0.27
C TYR A 12 16.42 59.64 1.22
N TRP A 13 17.71 59.51 0.97
CA TRP A 13 18.75 60.20 1.74
C TRP A 13 19.03 61.56 1.09
N ASP A 14 18.74 62.66 1.79
CA ASP A 14 19.10 63.99 1.30
C ASP A 14 20.57 64.31 1.64
N PRO A 15 21.45 64.47 0.63
CA PRO A 15 22.87 64.77 0.87
C PRO A 15 23.12 66.17 1.45
N ILE A 16 22.15 67.10 1.41
CA ILE A 16 22.31 68.47 1.92
C ILE A 16 21.95 68.54 3.41
N THR A 17 20.78 68.03 3.80
CA THR A 17 20.35 68.02 5.20
C THR A 17 20.91 66.84 6.00
N CYS A 18 21.47 65.83 5.33
CA CYS A 18 21.98 64.59 5.96
C CYS A 18 20.91 63.85 6.79
N HIS A 19 19.65 63.89 6.33
CA HIS A 19 18.53 63.20 6.96
C HIS A 19 17.77 62.34 5.94
N TRP A 20 17.12 61.29 6.45
CA TRP A 20 16.19 60.49 5.66
C TRP A 20 14.86 61.24 5.56
N GLU A 21 14.50 61.62 4.35
CA GLU A 21 13.22 62.26 4.07
C GLU A 21 12.25 61.26 3.45
N LYS A 22 10.97 61.43 3.78
CA LYS A 22 9.91 60.60 3.21
C LYS A 22 9.69 61.01 1.76
N VAL A 23 9.57 60.02 0.88
CA VAL A 23 9.12 60.28 -0.48
C VAL A 23 7.59 60.42 -0.45
N ASP A 24 7.08 61.63 -0.70
CA ASP A 24 5.63 61.91 -0.71
C ASP A 24 4.95 61.59 -2.06
N ASP A 25 5.75 61.39 -3.10
CA ASP A 25 5.26 61.02 -4.43
C ASP A 25 4.86 59.54 -4.51
N ASN A 26 3.78 59.26 -5.23
CA ASN A 26 3.31 57.91 -5.51
C ASN A 26 4.22 57.23 -6.55
N PHE A 27 5.27 56.54 -6.10
CA PHE A 27 6.11 55.70 -6.94
C PHE A 27 5.66 54.25 -6.92
N GLN A 28 5.46 53.66 -8.11
CA GLN A 28 5.20 52.24 -8.25
C GLN A 28 6.53 51.48 -8.39
N ILE A 29 6.91 50.74 -7.35
CA ILE A 29 8.11 49.91 -7.34
C ILE A 29 7.69 48.46 -7.59
N ASN A 30 8.16 47.88 -8.70
CA ASN A 30 8.08 46.45 -8.93
C ASN A 30 9.31 45.78 -8.29
N TYR A 31 9.08 44.91 -7.31
CA TYR A 31 10.12 44.16 -6.64
C TYR A 31 9.85 42.66 -6.74
N ASP A 32 10.92 41.86 -6.73
CA ASP A 32 10.88 40.41 -6.59
C ASP A 32 11.89 40.03 -5.51
N ILE A 33 11.41 39.40 -4.43
CA ILE A 33 12.21 39.11 -3.24
C ILE A 33 12.29 37.60 -3.08
N TRP A 34 13.50 37.07 -3.28
CA TRP A 34 13.77 35.65 -3.13
C TRP A 34 14.53 35.38 -1.83
N ILE A 35 13.85 34.78 -0.87
CA ILE A 35 14.46 34.36 0.40
C ILE A 35 14.84 32.88 0.29
N VAL A 36 16.10 32.58 0.51
CA VAL A 36 16.68 31.23 0.43
C VAL A 36 17.54 30.95 1.65
N ASN A 37 17.69 29.68 2.05
CA ASN A 37 18.56 29.30 3.18
C ASN A 37 20.03 29.13 2.77
N GLY A 38 20.30 28.94 1.48
CA GLY A 38 21.65 28.79 0.95
C GLY A 38 22.40 30.11 0.82
N ASN A 39 23.73 30.04 0.76
CA ASN A 39 24.56 31.21 0.42
C ASN A 39 24.18 31.72 -0.98
N PRO A 40 23.72 32.98 -1.15
CA PRO A 40 23.34 33.53 -2.44
C PRO A 40 24.52 33.67 -3.41
N GLU A 41 25.75 33.75 -2.90
CA GLU A 41 26.98 33.81 -3.70
C GLU A 41 27.57 32.42 -4.00
N ALA A 42 27.11 31.37 -3.31
CA ALA A 42 27.47 30.02 -3.71
C ALA A 42 26.91 29.78 -5.10
N LYS A 43 27.72 29.17 -5.98
CA LYS A 43 27.21 28.82 -7.31
C LYS A 43 25.97 27.97 -7.09
N ILE A 44 24.86 28.28 -7.78
CA ILE A 44 23.63 27.45 -7.86
C ILE A 44 23.95 25.96 -8.10
N ARG A 45 25.15 25.68 -8.64
CA ARG A 45 25.73 24.38 -8.91
C ARG A 45 26.24 23.60 -7.70
N ASP A 46 26.57 24.24 -6.58
CA ASP A 46 27.27 23.59 -5.47
C ASP A 46 26.33 22.76 -4.58
N ASN A 47 25.06 23.17 -4.37
CA ASN A 47 24.04 22.26 -3.83
C ASN A 47 22.56 22.70 -4.06
N ARG A 48 21.95 22.25 -5.17
CA ARG A 48 20.52 22.54 -5.47
C ARG A 48 19.53 21.96 -4.48
N PHE A 49 19.89 20.85 -3.82
CA PHE A 49 19.03 20.19 -2.83
C PHE A 49 19.06 20.88 -1.46
N GLU A 50 19.90 21.90 -1.29
CA GLU A 50 19.96 22.71 -0.07
C GLU A 50 19.56 24.18 -0.27
N TYR A 51 19.63 24.68 -1.51
CA TYR A 51 19.43 26.10 -1.79
C TYR A 51 18.01 26.59 -1.48
N HIS A 52 16.99 25.90 -2.00
CA HIS A 52 15.58 26.27 -1.81
C HIS A 52 14.94 25.65 -0.57
N PHE A 53 15.53 24.59 -0.01
CA PHE A 53 14.93 23.84 1.07
C PHE A 53 15.13 24.55 2.41
N SER A 54 14.10 24.49 3.26
CA SER A 54 14.22 24.81 4.67
C SER A 54 14.81 23.64 5.44
N PHE A 55 15.44 23.95 6.57
CA PHE A 55 16.22 22.97 7.32
C PHE A 55 15.41 21.74 7.77
N ASP A 56 14.11 21.93 7.97
CA ASP A 56 13.14 20.89 8.32
C ASP A 56 12.81 19.93 7.18
N ILE A 57 13.00 20.37 5.93
CA ILE A 57 12.76 19.58 4.70
C ILE A 57 14.05 19.19 3.96
N TYR A 58 15.24 19.50 4.51
CA TYR A 58 16.50 18.94 4.02
C TYR A 58 16.48 17.40 4.05
N ASP A 59 17.22 16.81 3.13
CA ASP A 59 17.39 15.36 2.92
C ASP A 59 16.11 14.58 2.53
N LEU A 60 14.97 15.25 2.35
CA LEU A 60 13.72 14.56 2.00
C LEU A 60 13.80 13.93 0.61
N VAL A 61 14.50 14.55 -0.34
CA VAL A 61 14.70 14.00 -1.69
C VAL A 61 15.43 12.66 -1.62
N GLU A 62 16.48 12.59 -0.81
CA GLU A 62 17.31 11.43 -0.56
C GLU A 62 16.49 10.32 0.11
N VAL A 63 15.71 10.66 1.15
CA VAL A 63 14.82 9.72 1.84
C VAL A 63 13.82 9.10 0.85
N TYR A 64 13.08 9.91 0.08
CA TYR A 64 12.12 9.38 -0.89
C TYR A 64 12.80 8.59 -2.01
N THR A 65 13.97 9.01 -2.47
CA THR A 65 14.74 8.30 -3.51
C THR A 65 15.15 6.92 -3.03
N VAL A 66 15.76 6.81 -1.85
CA VAL A 66 16.17 5.52 -1.25
C VAL A 66 14.95 4.61 -1.09
N CYS A 67 13.83 5.15 -0.61
CA CYS A 67 12.61 4.39 -0.43
C CYS A 67 12.03 3.87 -1.76
N ILE A 68 12.02 4.69 -2.80
CA ILE A 68 11.60 4.28 -4.15
C ILE A 68 12.52 3.21 -4.71
N LEU A 69 13.83 3.31 -4.52
CA LEU A 69 14.78 2.27 -4.95
C LEU A 69 14.45 0.94 -4.26
N PHE A 70 14.22 0.95 -2.95
CA PHE A 70 13.79 -0.25 -2.23
C PHE A 70 12.45 -0.80 -2.72
N TYR A 71 11.49 0.07 -3.04
CA TYR A 71 10.22 -0.32 -3.67
C TYR A 71 10.35 -0.73 -5.14
N LEU A 72 11.47 -0.52 -5.82
CA LEU A 72 11.70 -1.09 -7.14
C LEU A 72 12.38 -2.45 -6.99
N PHE A 73 13.44 -2.55 -6.21
CA PHE A 73 14.26 -3.76 -6.14
C PHE A 73 13.58 -4.97 -5.51
N ILE A 74 12.61 -4.78 -4.63
CA ILE A 74 11.93 -5.91 -3.98
C ILE A 74 10.68 -6.35 -4.75
N PRO A 75 9.67 -5.51 -4.96
CA PRO A 75 8.42 -5.98 -5.58
C PRO A 75 8.53 -6.23 -7.10
N LEU A 76 9.44 -5.59 -7.86
CA LEU A 76 9.58 -5.90 -9.31
C LEU A 76 10.06 -7.33 -9.55
N PRO A 77 11.14 -7.83 -8.93
CA PRO A 77 11.52 -9.23 -9.09
C PRO A 77 10.42 -10.20 -8.66
N PHE A 78 9.70 -9.91 -7.57
CA PHE A 78 8.58 -10.75 -7.13
C PHE A 78 7.40 -10.74 -8.10
N LEU A 79 7.03 -9.57 -8.64
CA LEU A 79 6.01 -9.42 -9.69
C LEU A 79 6.41 -10.18 -10.95
N ILE A 80 7.66 -10.04 -11.39
CA ILE A 80 8.19 -10.71 -12.60
C ILE A 80 8.20 -12.23 -12.42
N ILE A 81 8.66 -12.74 -11.27
CA ILE A 81 8.69 -14.18 -10.97
C ILE A 81 7.26 -14.74 -10.94
N LYS A 82 6.30 -14.01 -10.35
CA LYS A 82 4.91 -14.46 -10.23
C LYS A 82 4.13 -14.38 -11.55
N ILE A 83 4.33 -13.32 -12.35
CA ILE A 83 3.79 -13.22 -13.72
C ILE A 83 4.29 -14.39 -14.57
N ARG A 84 5.60 -14.71 -14.47
CA ARG A 84 6.19 -15.88 -15.15
C ARG A 84 5.64 -17.22 -14.63
N SER A 85 5.21 -17.30 -13.38
CA SER A 85 4.68 -18.52 -12.76
C SER A 85 3.22 -18.85 -13.12
N LEU A 86 2.54 -18.05 -13.96
CA LEU A 86 1.13 -18.25 -14.36
C LEU A 86 0.16 -18.48 -13.20
N ILE A 87 0.50 -18.09 -11.96
CA ILE A 87 -0.41 -18.25 -10.82
C ILE A 87 -1.64 -17.37 -11.06
N ASN A 88 -2.83 -17.96 -10.89
CA ASN A 88 -4.08 -17.25 -11.04
C ASN A 88 -4.12 -16.11 -9.99
N ILE A 89 -3.83 -14.86 -10.42
CA ILE A 89 -3.78 -13.64 -9.60
C ILE A 89 -5.15 -13.30 -8.97
N THR A 90 -6.17 -14.12 -9.22
CA THR A 90 -7.56 -13.91 -8.83
C THR A 90 -7.81 -13.91 -7.32
N HIS A 91 -6.89 -14.41 -6.49
CA HIS A 91 -7.12 -14.43 -5.05
C HIS A 91 -7.07 -13.01 -4.46
N PRO A 92 -8.14 -12.51 -3.80
CA PRO A 92 -8.21 -11.12 -3.37
C PRO A 92 -7.11 -10.68 -2.40
N ILE A 93 -6.59 -11.59 -1.55
CA ILE A 93 -5.42 -11.31 -0.68
C ILE A 93 -4.18 -10.90 -1.50
N LEU A 94 -3.91 -11.57 -2.62
CA LEU A 94 -2.79 -11.22 -3.49
C LEU A 94 -3.05 -9.89 -4.20
N ILE A 95 -4.29 -9.65 -4.64
CA ILE A 95 -4.68 -8.37 -5.25
C ILE A 95 -4.50 -7.23 -4.25
N SER A 96 -4.98 -7.37 -3.02
CA SER A 96 -4.79 -6.39 -1.95
C SER A 96 -3.32 -6.16 -1.65
N TYR A 97 -2.50 -7.22 -1.61
CA TYR A 97 -1.05 -7.13 -1.44
C TYR A 97 -0.39 -6.27 -2.53
N PHE A 98 -0.65 -6.56 -3.81
CA PHE A 98 -0.09 -5.78 -4.90
C PHE A 98 -0.63 -4.34 -4.93
N LEU A 99 -1.91 -4.15 -4.59
CA LEU A 99 -2.56 -2.85 -4.63
C LEU A 99 -1.99 -1.90 -3.57
N PHE A 100 -1.82 -2.34 -2.31
CA PHE A 100 -1.23 -1.45 -1.30
C PHE A 100 0.23 -1.11 -1.62
N GLN A 101 1.01 -2.08 -2.13
CA GLN A 101 2.38 -1.86 -2.57
C GLN A 101 2.45 -0.79 -3.67
N LEU A 102 1.57 -0.91 -4.67
CA LEU A 102 1.51 0.01 -5.79
C LEU A 102 1.14 1.42 -5.33
N LEU A 103 0.17 1.55 -4.42
CA LEU A 103 -0.22 2.84 -3.86
C LEU A 103 0.93 3.48 -3.07
N PHE A 104 1.66 2.72 -2.24
CA PHE A 104 2.86 3.25 -1.58
C PHE A 104 3.90 3.73 -2.58
N PHE A 105 4.17 2.95 -3.63
CA PHE A 105 5.10 3.37 -4.67
C PHE A 105 4.66 4.67 -5.36
N ILE A 106 3.40 4.75 -5.80
CA ILE A 106 2.84 5.92 -6.49
C ILE A 106 2.87 7.14 -5.55
N GLY A 107 2.38 7.00 -4.32
CA GLY A 107 2.33 8.09 -3.34
C GLY A 107 3.70 8.70 -3.06
N ASN A 108 4.71 7.86 -2.80
CA ASN A 108 6.08 8.30 -2.59
C ASN A 108 6.71 8.90 -3.84
N THR A 109 6.38 8.39 -5.03
CA THR A 109 6.87 8.94 -6.31
C THR A 109 6.32 10.34 -6.56
N LEU A 110 5.04 10.59 -6.29
CA LEU A 110 4.45 11.92 -6.42
C LEU A 110 5.10 12.92 -5.45
N ASN A 111 5.36 12.49 -4.21
CA ASN A 111 6.09 13.30 -3.23
C ASN A 111 7.52 13.59 -3.70
N LEU A 112 8.25 12.60 -4.23
CA LEU A 112 9.59 12.81 -4.79
C LEU A 112 9.56 13.81 -5.94
N ILE A 113 8.63 13.68 -6.89
CA ILE A 113 8.50 14.60 -8.02
C ILE A 113 8.25 16.03 -7.52
N HIS A 114 7.40 16.20 -6.51
CA HIS A 114 7.17 17.51 -5.89
C HIS A 114 8.48 18.13 -5.39
N TYR A 115 9.26 17.39 -4.58
CA TYR A 115 10.51 17.90 -4.02
C TYR A 115 11.61 18.07 -5.07
N LEU A 116 11.65 17.26 -6.13
CA LEU A 116 12.58 17.47 -7.25
C LEU A 116 12.28 18.76 -8.02
N ILE A 117 11.00 19.06 -8.24
CA ILE A 117 10.59 20.33 -8.87
C ILE A 117 10.90 21.50 -7.93
N PHE A 118 10.61 21.34 -6.63
CA PHE A 118 10.94 22.32 -5.61
C PHE A 118 12.45 22.62 -5.54
N ALA A 119 13.31 21.60 -5.71
CA ALA A 119 14.75 21.77 -5.81
C ALA A 119 15.21 22.60 -7.02
N TYR A 120 14.37 22.72 -8.06
CA TYR A 120 14.69 23.46 -9.28
C TYR A 120 14.16 24.90 -9.25
N ASN A 121 12.95 25.12 -8.71
CA ASN A 121 12.27 26.42 -8.79
C ASN A 121 11.93 27.05 -7.43
N GLY A 122 12.12 26.34 -6.31
CA GLY A 122 11.77 26.80 -4.96
C GLY A 122 10.28 26.93 -4.66
N ILE A 123 9.40 26.50 -5.58
CA ILE A 123 7.93 26.59 -5.43
C ILE A 123 7.30 25.18 -5.38
N GLY A 124 7.79 24.24 -6.19
CA GLY A 124 7.23 22.89 -6.28
C GLY A 124 5.80 22.86 -6.83
N ILE A 125 5.11 21.73 -6.66
CA ILE A 125 3.69 21.55 -7.03
C ILE A 125 2.92 21.08 -5.79
N ASN A 126 2.30 22.00 -5.03
CA ASN A 126 1.66 21.66 -3.74
C ASN A 126 0.53 20.63 -3.87
N ILE A 127 -0.20 20.62 -4.98
CA ILE A 127 -1.26 19.61 -5.17
C ILE A 127 -0.68 18.18 -5.23
N LEU A 128 0.55 18.03 -5.71
CA LEU A 128 1.18 16.73 -5.91
C LEU A 128 1.52 16.05 -4.58
N ILE A 129 2.01 16.81 -3.60
CA ILE A 129 2.28 16.30 -2.25
C ILE A 129 0.99 15.89 -1.54
N HIS A 130 -0.10 16.66 -1.70
CA HIS A 130 -1.37 16.30 -1.08
C HIS A 130 -1.99 15.05 -1.69
N ILE A 131 -1.94 14.89 -3.02
CA ILE A 131 -2.39 13.68 -3.70
C ILE A 131 -1.52 12.48 -3.30
N GLY A 132 -0.19 12.64 -3.25
CA GLY A 132 0.73 11.57 -2.85
C GLY A 132 0.44 11.05 -1.44
N ASN A 133 0.18 11.96 -0.49
CA ASN A 133 -0.19 11.61 0.88
C ASN A 133 -1.57 10.91 0.96
N LEU A 134 -2.58 11.37 0.22
CA LEU A 134 -3.89 10.71 0.15
C LEU A 134 -3.78 9.27 -0.39
N ILE A 135 -3.02 9.09 -1.47
CA ILE A 135 -2.76 7.77 -2.05
C ILE A 135 -2.08 6.85 -1.02
N THR A 136 -1.14 7.38 -0.25
CA THR A 136 -0.46 6.63 0.80
C THR A 136 -1.43 6.22 1.92
N ILE A 137 -2.32 7.12 2.37
CA ILE A 137 -3.37 6.81 3.36
C ILE A 137 -4.30 5.69 2.87
N ILE A 138 -4.70 5.72 1.59
CA ILE A 138 -5.50 4.65 0.98
C ILE A 138 -4.70 3.34 0.98
N GLY A 139 -3.40 3.38 0.65
CA GLY A 139 -2.50 2.23 0.72
C GLY A 139 -2.44 1.62 2.12
N GLU A 140 -2.26 2.44 3.16
CA GLU A 140 -2.22 1.97 4.56
C GLU A 140 -3.54 1.32 4.97
N SER A 141 -4.65 1.86 4.48
CA SER A 141 -5.97 1.31 4.73
C SER A 141 -6.09 -0.09 4.10
N ILE A 142 -5.63 -0.28 2.86
CA ILE A 142 -5.66 -1.59 2.18
C ILE A 142 -4.76 -2.60 2.89
N LEU A 143 -3.62 -2.17 3.42
CA LEU A 143 -2.78 -3.00 4.27
C LEU A 143 -3.54 -3.48 5.51
N ILE A 144 -4.29 -2.61 6.20
CA ILE A 144 -5.12 -3.03 7.35
C ILE A 144 -6.18 -4.06 6.93
N LEU A 145 -6.84 -3.86 5.79
CA LEU A 145 -7.81 -4.82 5.26
C LEU A 145 -7.15 -6.19 5.01
N LEU A 146 -5.97 -6.20 4.42
CA LEU A 146 -5.17 -7.40 4.20
C LEU A 146 -4.83 -8.10 5.53
N LEU A 147 -4.40 -7.37 6.55
CA LEU A 147 -4.11 -7.92 7.88
C LEU A 147 -5.35 -8.53 8.53
N LEU A 148 -6.51 -7.88 8.44
CA LEU A 148 -7.78 -8.39 8.97
C LEU A 148 -8.22 -9.67 8.26
N PHE A 149 -8.02 -9.75 6.95
CA PHE A 149 -8.31 -10.96 6.18
C PHE A 149 -7.43 -12.14 6.58
N ILE A 150 -6.13 -11.91 6.80
CA ILE A 150 -5.22 -12.94 7.29
C ILE A 150 -5.59 -13.34 8.74
N ALA A 151 -5.93 -12.36 9.59
CA ALA A 151 -6.32 -12.62 10.98
C ALA A 151 -7.57 -13.50 11.10
N LYS A 152 -8.56 -13.32 10.21
CA LYS A 152 -9.76 -14.19 10.11
C LYS A 152 -9.47 -15.60 9.56
N GLY A 153 -8.21 -15.91 9.28
CA GLY A 153 -7.81 -17.21 8.73
C GLY A 153 -8.22 -17.42 7.27
N TRP A 154 -8.57 -16.36 6.52
CA TRP A 154 -8.80 -16.49 5.09
C TRP A 154 -7.49 -16.92 4.43
N LEU A 155 -7.52 -18.02 3.65
CA LEU A 155 -6.38 -18.75 3.05
C LEU A 155 -5.76 -19.86 3.92
N ILE A 156 -6.08 -19.93 5.22
CA ILE A 156 -5.55 -20.96 6.14
C ILE A 156 -6.64 -21.95 6.58
N ASN A 157 -7.82 -21.44 6.96
CA ASN A 157 -8.85 -22.24 7.65
C ASN A 157 -10.19 -22.31 6.91
N THR A 158 -10.53 -21.31 6.08
CA THR A 158 -11.82 -21.29 5.39
C THR A 158 -11.70 -20.84 3.92
N PRO A 159 -12.44 -21.48 2.99
CA PRO A 159 -12.54 -21.03 1.61
C PRO A 159 -13.54 -19.87 1.43
N VAL A 160 -14.42 -19.63 2.42
CA VAL A 160 -15.49 -18.61 2.35
C VAL A 160 -15.46 -17.72 3.60
N LEU A 161 -15.36 -16.41 3.39
CA LEU A 161 -15.45 -15.39 4.45
C LEU A 161 -16.88 -15.26 4.98
N ARG A 162 -17.16 -15.79 6.17
CA ARG A 162 -18.49 -15.71 6.83
C ARG A 162 -19.01 -14.29 7.01
N GLN A 163 -18.12 -13.30 7.20
CA GLN A 163 -18.49 -11.89 7.41
C GLN A 163 -17.73 -10.90 6.51
N GLY A 164 -17.20 -11.37 5.36
CA GLY A 164 -16.33 -10.55 4.51
C GLY A 164 -16.93 -9.22 4.08
N LYS A 165 -18.23 -9.20 3.75
CA LYS A 165 -18.95 -7.96 3.36
C LYS A 165 -18.96 -6.91 4.48
N LYS A 166 -19.16 -7.33 5.74
CA LYS A 166 -19.17 -6.41 6.90
C LYS A 166 -17.78 -5.83 7.15
N THR A 167 -16.74 -6.66 7.04
CA THR A 167 -15.34 -6.23 7.19
C THR A 167 -14.95 -5.23 6.11
N VAL A 168 -15.31 -5.49 4.85
CA VAL A 168 -15.05 -4.56 3.74
C VAL A 168 -15.82 -3.25 3.93
N MET A 169 -17.09 -3.30 4.36
CA MET A 169 -17.88 -2.09 4.64
C MET A 169 -17.24 -1.24 5.75
N LEU A 170 -16.84 -1.86 6.86
CA LEU A 170 -16.14 -1.17 7.94
C LEU A 170 -14.84 -0.53 7.46
N PHE A 171 -14.07 -1.24 6.63
CA PHE A 171 -12.84 -0.73 6.01
C PHE A 171 -13.10 0.48 5.10
N VAL A 172 -14.15 0.45 4.27
CA VAL A 172 -14.50 1.58 3.40
C VAL A 172 -14.85 2.81 4.23
N LEU A 173 -15.67 2.63 5.29
CA LEU A 173 -16.01 3.71 6.23
C LEU A 173 -14.77 4.28 6.91
N TYR A 174 -13.86 3.43 7.37
CA TYR A 174 -12.59 3.86 7.96
C TYR A 174 -11.73 4.66 6.99
N THR A 175 -11.61 4.20 5.74
CA THR A 175 -10.80 4.86 4.71
C THR A 175 -11.37 6.26 4.41
N ILE A 176 -12.69 6.37 4.27
CA ILE A 176 -13.38 7.66 4.08
C ILE A 176 -13.18 8.58 5.28
N ALA A 177 -13.26 8.05 6.50
CA ALA A 177 -13.02 8.83 7.72
C ALA A 177 -11.59 9.37 7.78
N CYS A 178 -10.58 8.55 7.45
CA CYS A 178 -9.18 8.96 7.44
C CYS A 178 -8.89 10.00 6.36
N CYS A 179 -9.39 9.79 5.14
CA CYS A 179 -9.27 10.78 4.07
C CYS A 179 -9.94 12.10 4.46
N SER A 180 -11.15 12.05 5.03
CA SER A 180 -11.87 13.24 5.51
C SER A 180 -11.08 13.97 6.61
N CYS A 181 -10.51 13.25 7.58
CA CYS A 181 -9.65 13.84 8.60
C CYS A 181 -8.43 14.53 7.97
N TYR A 182 -7.77 13.89 7.00
CA TYR A 182 -6.63 14.48 6.31
C TYR A 182 -7.01 15.75 5.53
N ILE A 183 -8.12 15.73 4.77
CA ILE A 183 -8.59 16.93 4.06
C ILE A 183 -8.94 18.06 5.05
N LEU A 184 -9.61 17.73 6.16
CA LEU A 184 -9.89 18.70 7.21
C LEU A 184 -8.60 19.28 7.80
N SER A 185 -7.55 18.46 7.95
CA SER A 185 -6.26 18.94 8.44
C SER A 185 -5.66 19.99 7.49
N ILE A 186 -5.73 19.80 6.18
CA ILE A 186 -5.21 20.78 5.21
C ILE A 186 -5.99 22.10 5.28
N ILE A 187 -7.32 22.04 5.42
CA ILE A 187 -8.18 23.24 5.43
C ILE A 187 -8.03 24.04 6.73
N THR A 188 -7.78 23.37 7.86
CA THR A 188 -7.78 24.00 9.18
C THR A 188 -6.44 24.57 9.60
N ILE A 189 -5.33 24.05 9.08
CA ILE A 189 -4.00 24.46 9.51
C ILE A 189 -3.62 25.79 8.85
N ASN A 190 -3.36 26.81 9.68
CA ASN A 190 -2.84 28.09 9.20
C ASN A 190 -1.30 28.05 9.18
N PRO A 191 -0.64 28.24 8.02
CA PRO A 191 0.81 28.11 7.91
C PRO A 191 1.59 29.17 8.69
N VAL A 192 0.93 30.26 9.12
CA VAL A 192 1.57 31.40 9.81
C VAL A 192 1.54 31.25 11.34
N THR A 193 0.53 30.58 11.90
CA THR A 193 0.32 30.51 13.37
C THR A 193 0.58 29.13 13.95
N ASP A 194 0.46 28.06 13.18
CA ASP A 194 0.52 26.69 13.69
C ASP A 194 1.88 26.05 13.40
N SER A 195 2.83 26.20 14.33
CA SER A 195 4.16 25.58 14.22
C SER A 195 4.16 24.05 14.28
N ASN A 196 3.08 23.45 14.77
CA ASN A 196 2.95 22.02 15.02
C ASN A 196 1.94 21.37 14.07
N HIS A 197 2.24 21.34 12.77
CA HIS A 197 1.43 20.69 11.72
C HIS A 197 0.99 19.24 12.02
N TYR A 198 1.70 18.54 12.92
CA TYR A 198 1.43 17.14 13.27
C TYR A 198 0.50 16.96 14.48
N GLN A 199 0.31 17.98 15.32
CA GLN A 199 -0.53 17.90 16.53
C GLN A 199 -1.96 18.43 16.30
N THR A 200 -2.49 18.19 15.10
CA THR A 200 -3.84 18.62 14.73
C THR A 200 -4.90 17.68 15.30
N PHE A 201 -6.06 18.20 15.69
CA PHE A 201 -7.22 17.40 16.14
C PHE A 201 -7.57 16.27 15.16
N ALA A 202 -7.49 16.54 13.85
CA ALA A 202 -7.71 15.54 12.80
C ALA A 202 -6.77 14.33 12.90
N ASN A 203 -5.51 14.53 13.25
CA ASN A 203 -4.54 13.45 13.40
C ASN A 203 -4.84 12.60 14.65
N TYR A 204 -5.27 13.23 15.75
CA TYR A 204 -5.70 12.49 16.94
C TYR A 204 -6.94 11.62 16.68
N PHE A 205 -7.90 12.09 15.87
CA PHE A 205 -9.03 11.26 15.45
C PHE A 205 -8.59 10.08 14.58
N SER A 206 -7.68 10.29 13.64
CA SER A 206 -7.10 9.21 12.82
C SER A 206 -6.43 8.13 13.69
N LEU A 207 -5.67 8.54 14.72
CA LEU A 207 -5.07 7.63 15.70
C LEU A 207 -6.13 6.86 16.50
N LEU A 208 -7.20 7.53 16.93
CA LEU A 208 -8.29 6.89 17.66
C LEU A 208 -8.95 5.80 16.82
N PHE A 209 -9.23 6.07 15.55
CA PHE A 209 -9.76 5.06 14.62
C PHE A 209 -8.79 3.89 14.42
N ARG A 210 -7.48 4.16 14.37
CA ARG A 210 -6.45 3.12 14.28
C ARG A 210 -6.41 2.24 15.52
N CYS A 211 -6.51 2.82 16.72
CA CYS A 211 -6.61 2.06 17.98
C CYS A 211 -7.88 1.19 18.01
N PHE A 212 -9.01 1.70 17.52
CA PHE A 212 -10.22 0.91 17.39
C PHE A 212 -10.05 -0.29 16.44
N LEU A 213 -9.44 -0.09 15.27
CA LEU A 213 -9.14 -1.18 14.34
C LEU A 213 -8.13 -2.19 14.90
N MET A 214 -7.16 -1.73 15.69
CA MET A 214 -6.24 -2.63 16.40
C MET A 214 -6.99 -3.55 17.37
N LEU A 215 -7.94 -3.02 18.14
CA LEU A 215 -8.77 -3.84 19.03
C LEU A 215 -9.61 -4.87 18.26
N LEU A 216 -10.19 -4.46 17.13
CA LEU A 216 -10.91 -5.38 16.26
C LEU A 216 -9.99 -6.45 15.66
N PHE A 217 -8.79 -6.09 15.22
CA PHE A 217 -7.81 -7.04 14.74
C PHE A 217 -7.45 -8.08 15.81
N VAL A 218 -7.20 -7.66 17.05
CA VAL A 218 -6.91 -8.57 18.17
C VAL A 218 -8.11 -9.47 18.48
N PHE A 219 -9.33 -8.94 18.45
CA PHE A 219 -10.54 -9.72 18.65
C PHE A 219 -10.69 -10.83 17.60
N GLU A 220 -10.55 -10.49 16.32
CA GLU A 220 -10.65 -11.43 15.19
C GLU A 220 -9.52 -12.48 15.21
N LEU A 221 -8.31 -12.06 15.58
CA LEU A 221 -7.17 -12.96 15.76
C LEU A 221 -7.43 -13.94 16.90
N LYS A 222 -7.98 -13.47 18.03
CA LYS A 222 -8.31 -14.32 19.19
C LYS A 222 -9.39 -15.34 18.85
N GLU A 223 -10.46 -14.93 18.16
CA GLU A 223 -11.53 -15.84 17.73
C GLU A 223 -10.96 -16.96 16.85
N THR A 224 -10.16 -16.60 15.85
CA THR A 224 -9.51 -17.58 14.95
C THR A 224 -8.53 -18.50 15.69
N THR A 225 -7.78 -17.96 16.65
CA THR A 225 -6.84 -18.70 17.49
C THR A 225 -7.54 -19.71 18.40
N GLN A 226 -8.75 -19.40 18.89
CA GLN A 226 -9.54 -20.29 19.75
C GLN A 226 -10.18 -21.45 18.98
N GLU A 227 -10.50 -21.25 17.70
CA GLU A 227 -11.05 -22.30 16.83
C GLU A 227 -9.98 -23.27 16.32
N GLU A 228 -8.72 -22.84 16.24
CA GLU A 228 -7.61 -23.61 15.69
C GLU A 228 -7.09 -24.67 16.69
N LYS A 229 -6.98 -25.92 16.23
CA LYS A 229 -6.51 -27.05 17.06
C LYS A 229 -5.06 -27.44 16.76
N HIS A 230 -4.51 -27.02 15.62
CA HIS A 230 -3.15 -27.37 15.23
C HIS A 230 -2.12 -26.41 15.85
N LEU A 231 -1.21 -26.95 16.67
CA LEU A 231 -0.18 -26.19 17.38
C LEU A 231 0.73 -25.36 16.45
N GLU A 232 1.07 -25.88 15.28
CA GLU A 232 1.96 -25.18 14.34
C GLU A 232 1.30 -23.92 13.74
N LYS A 233 0.01 -24.00 13.41
CA LYS A 233 -0.77 -22.85 12.94
C LYS A 233 -0.98 -21.81 14.04
N LEU A 234 -1.17 -22.28 15.27
CA LEU A 234 -1.29 -21.42 16.45
C LEU A 234 -0.02 -20.59 16.67
N GLN A 235 1.15 -21.22 16.57
CA GLN A 235 2.45 -20.52 16.66
C GLN A 235 2.60 -19.48 15.56
N PHE A 236 2.19 -19.80 14.32
CA PHE A 236 2.15 -18.82 13.23
C PHE A 236 1.28 -17.60 13.57
N PHE A 237 0.03 -17.80 14.03
CA PHE A 237 -0.86 -16.70 14.40
C PHE A 237 -0.31 -15.83 15.53
N HIS A 238 0.40 -16.42 16.50
CA HIS A 238 1.04 -15.66 17.57
C HIS A 238 2.16 -14.76 17.04
N HIS A 239 3.06 -15.30 16.22
CA HIS A 239 4.15 -14.51 15.62
C HIS A 239 3.62 -13.44 14.65
N PHE A 240 2.63 -13.79 13.83
CA PHE A 240 1.93 -12.88 12.93
C PHE A 240 1.27 -11.73 13.70
N GLY A 241 0.50 -12.06 14.74
CA GLY A 241 -0.16 -11.09 15.60
C GLY A 241 0.83 -10.14 16.27
N ALA A 242 1.89 -10.67 16.87
CA ALA A 242 2.94 -9.86 17.49
C ALA A 242 3.58 -8.87 16.50
N SER A 243 3.93 -9.33 15.30
CA SER A 243 4.48 -8.47 14.25
C SER A 243 3.51 -7.38 13.80
N CYS A 244 2.22 -7.70 13.66
CA CYS A 244 1.19 -6.74 13.26
C CYS A 244 0.91 -5.71 14.36
N MET A 245 0.98 -6.11 15.63
CA MET A 245 0.78 -5.19 16.76
C MET A 245 1.83 -4.08 16.79
N VAL A 246 3.09 -4.40 16.47
CA VAL A 246 4.15 -3.39 16.31
C VAL A 246 3.76 -2.38 15.23
N TRP A 247 3.21 -2.83 14.11
CA TRP A 247 2.75 -1.94 13.04
C TRP A 247 1.50 -1.11 13.41
N PHE A 248 0.59 -1.63 14.22
CA PHE A 248 -0.55 -0.85 14.67
C PHE A 248 -0.15 0.26 15.64
N ILE A 249 0.76 -0.03 16.58
CA ILE A 249 1.10 0.88 17.67
C ILE A 249 2.15 1.94 17.29
N TYR A 250 2.97 1.71 16.26
CA TYR A 250 4.07 2.60 15.94
C TYR A 250 3.66 4.06 15.69
N PRO A 251 2.53 4.42 15.04
CA PRO A 251 2.22 5.83 14.79
C PRO A 251 1.88 6.57 16.08
N THR A 252 1.22 5.89 17.03
CA THR A 252 0.93 6.44 18.36
C THR A 252 2.21 6.67 19.14
N ALA A 253 3.11 5.67 19.14
CA ALA A 253 4.43 5.82 19.76
C ALA A 253 5.26 6.91 19.09
N LEU A 254 5.20 7.02 17.76
CA LEU A 254 5.93 8.01 16.98
C LEU A 254 5.49 9.43 17.35
N ILE A 255 4.19 9.71 17.40
CA ILE A 255 3.68 11.04 17.77
C ILE A 255 4.07 11.42 19.20
N PHE A 256 4.04 10.45 20.12
CA PHE A 256 4.50 10.66 21.49
C PHE A 256 6.00 11.01 21.52
N ILE A 257 6.85 10.21 20.87
CA ILE A 257 8.31 10.46 20.80
C ILE A 257 8.61 11.81 20.14
N MET A 258 7.92 12.13 19.05
CA MET A 258 8.12 13.36 18.28
C MET A 258 7.70 14.63 19.03
N SER A 259 6.93 14.50 20.11
CA SER A 259 6.59 15.61 21.01
C SER A 259 7.80 16.10 21.82
N PHE A 260 8.83 15.26 21.97
CA PHE A 260 10.11 15.63 22.61
C PHE A 260 11.15 16.15 21.61
N VAL A 261 10.87 16.06 20.30
CA VAL A 261 11.79 16.46 19.24
C VAL A 261 11.52 17.90 18.82
N THR A 262 12.60 18.66 18.64
CA THR A 262 12.56 20.04 18.13
C THR A 262 11.93 20.11 16.74
N GLU A 263 11.17 21.17 16.45
CA GLU A 263 10.43 21.36 15.18
C GLU A 263 11.31 21.16 13.93
N LEU A 264 12.57 21.63 13.97
CA LEU A 264 13.56 21.52 12.90
C LEU A 264 13.87 20.09 12.42
N TYR A 265 13.67 19.07 13.26
CA TYR A 265 13.97 17.68 12.93
C TYR A 265 12.73 16.81 12.81
N ARG A 266 11.57 17.33 13.22
CA ARG A 266 10.36 16.53 13.40
C ARG A 266 9.82 16.00 12.08
N VAL A 267 9.70 16.85 11.06
CA VAL A 267 9.17 16.50 9.73
C VAL A 267 9.98 15.35 9.13
N LYS A 268 11.29 15.53 8.98
CA LYS A 268 12.19 14.53 8.40
C LYS A 268 12.23 13.21 9.18
N LEU A 269 12.21 13.25 10.51
CA LEU A 269 12.18 12.03 11.32
C LEU A 269 10.85 11.28 11.17
N ILE A 270 9.71 11.98 11.16
CA ILE A 270 8.41 11.36 10.94
C ILE A 270 8.38 10.67 9.57
N ILE A 271 8.72 11.41 8.50
CA ILE A 271 8.69 10.87 7.13
C ILE A 271 9.65 9.69 6.99
N SER A 272 10.87 9.79 7.53
CA SER A 272 11.85 8.71 7.47
C SER A 272 11.36 7.45 8.19
N VAL A 273 10.83 7.57 9.41
CA VAL A 273 10.33 6.43 10.18
C VAL A 273 9.10 5.82 9.52
N VAL A 274 8.13 6.62 9.08
CA VAL A 274 6.92 6.13 8.40
C VAL A 274 7.30 5.35 7.14
N THR A 275 8.21 5.89 6.33
CA THR A 275 8.60 5.24 5.07
C THR A 275 9.39 3.95 5.32
N LEU A 276 10.26 3.93 6.34
CA LEU A 276 10.96 2.73 6.78
C LEU A 276 9.99 1.64 7.28
N VAL A 277 9.02 1.99 8.12
CA VAL A 277 8.05 1.03 8.66
C VAL A 277 7.15 0.49 7.54
N ASN A 278 6.73 1.33 6.60
CA ASN A 278 5.97 0.90 5.43
C ASN A 278 6.78 -0.09 4.58
N PHE A 279 8.08 0.17 4.36
CA PHE A 279 8.98 -0.78 3.70
C PHE A 279 9.14 -2.10 4.47
N LEU A 280 9.34 -2.06 5.79
CA LEU A 280 9.42 -3.27 6.61
C LEU A 280 8.13 -4.09 6.56
N SER A 281 6.97 -3.42 6.49
CA SER A 281 5.67 -4.08 6.36
C SER A 281 5.59 -4.89 5.08
N ILE A 282 6.09 -4.34 3.98
CA ILE A 282 6.16 -5.01 2.69
C ILE A 282 7.05 -6.25 2.77
N LEU A 283 8.22 -6.13 3.38
CA LEU A 283 9.15 -7.25 3.57
C LEU A 283 8.52 -8.38 4.39
N ILE A 284 7.93 -8.04 5.53
CA ILE A 284 7.33 -9.00 6.46
C ILE A 284 6.14 -9.70 5.80
N ILE A 285 5.26 -8.96 5.14
CA ILE A 285 4.10 -9.54 4.46
C ILE A 285 4.50 -10.35 3.23
N SER A 286 5.53 -9.93 2.49
CA SER A 286 6.13 -10.73 1.41
C SER A 286 6.61 -12.07 1.95
N TYR A 287 7.36 -12.04 3.06
CA TYR A 287 7.86 -13.24 3.71
C TYR A 287 6.70 -14.14 4.16
N ILE A 288 5.66 -13.58 4.80
CA ILE A 288 4.51 -14.37 5.27
C ILE A 288 3.73 -14.99 4.11
N LEU A 289 3.47 -14.24 3.03
CA LEU A 289 2.64 -14.75 1.93
C LEU A 289 3.38 -15.76 1.05
N PHE A 290 4.69 -15.61 0.89
CA PHE A 290 5.46 -16.37 -0.11
C PHE A 290 6.52 -17.30 0.47
N SER A 291 6.77 -17.29 1.77
CA SER A 291 7.69 -18.25 2.37
C SER A 291 7.16 -19.68 2.20
N PRO A 292 7.99 -20.64 1.79
CA PRO A 292 7.59 -22.05 1.72
C PRO A 292 7.31 -22.66 3.09
N LYS A 293 7.69 -21.97 4.17
CA LYS A 293 7.48 -22.39 5.57
C LYS A 293 6.15 -21.93 6.15
N THR A 294 5.39 -21.11 5.43
CA THR A 294 4.10 -20.60 5.90
C THR A 294 2.94 -21.49 5.46
N PHE A 295 2.00 -21.76 6.37
CA PHE A 295 0.82 -22.63 6.17
C PHE A 295 -0.25 -22.06 5.22
N ILE A 296 0.12 -21.03 4.47
CA ILE A 296 -0.77 -20.32 3.57
C ILE A 296 -0.93 -21.14 2.29
N ASN A 297 -2.10 -21.74 2.11
CA ASN A 297 -2.44 -22.53 0.92
C ASN A 297 -2.80 -21.60 -0.24
N LEU A 298 -1.80 -20.99 -0.85
CA LEU A 298 -2.00 -20.27 -2.11
C LEU A 298 -2.58 -21.24 -3.16
N PRO A 299 -3.60 -20.83 -3.93
CA PRO A 299 -4.16 -21.67 -4.97
C PRO A 299 -3.07 -22.06 -5.97
N LYS A 300 -2.78 -23.36 -6.06
CA LYS A 300 -1.83 -23.94 -7.03
C LYS A 300 -2.56 -24.12 -8.36
N LEU A 301 -1.84 -23.96 -9.48
CA LEU A 301 -2.41 -24.28 -10.79
C LEU A 301 -2.84 -25.75 -10.85
N PRO A 302 -3.91 -26.10 -11.58
CA PRO A 302 -4.07 -27.47 -12.04
C PRO A 302 -2.82 -27.84 -12.83
N SER A 303 -2.19 -28.96 -12.45
CA SER A 303 -1.02 -29.44 -13.17
C SER A 303 -1.33 -29.58 -14.67
N ILE A 304 -0.36 -29.32 -15.54
CA ILE A 304 -0.52 -29.46 -17.00
C ILE A 304 -1.00 -30.87 -17.39
N LYS A 305 -0.70 -31.89 -16.56
CA LYS A 305 -1.27 -33.24 -16.71
C LYS A 305 -2.79 -33.26 -16.58
N HIS A 306 -3.35 -32.53 -15.62
CA HIS A 306 -4.81 -32.43 -15.43
C HIS A 306 -5.51 -31.63 -16.53
N ALA A 307 -4.84 -30.63 -17.11
CA ALA A 307 -5.37 -29.91 -18.27
C ALA A 307 -5.41 -30.80 -19.52
N GLY A 308 -4.40 -31.66 -19.71
CA GLY A 308 -4.39 -32.69 -20.76
C GLY A 308 -5.48 -33.75 -20.57
N ASP A 309 -5.73 -34.19 -19.33
CA ASP A 309 -6.80 -35.14 -19.03
C ASP A 309 -8.20 -34.54 -19.25
N ILE A 310 -8.40 -33.26 -18.97
CA ILE A 310 -9.65 -32.55 -19.24
C ILE A 310 -9.86 -32.37 -20.74
N LEU A 311 -8.80 -32.04 -21.49
CA LEU A 311 -8.86 -31.91 -22.96
C LEU A 311 -9.14 -33.25 -23.65
N ASN A 312 -8.52 -34.33 -23.18
CA ASN A 312 -8.76 -35.69 -23.68
C ASN A 312 -10.18 -36.17 -23.39
N LYS A 313 -10.77 -35.73 -22.27
CA LYS A 313 -12.16 -36.05 -21.93
C LYS A 313 -13.15 -35.29 -22.82
N THR A 314 -12.88 -34.03 -23.17
CA THR A 314 -13.72 -33.26 -24.10
C THR A 314 -13.57 -33.66 -25.56
N THR A 315 -12.41 -34.18 -26.00
CA THR A 315 -12.27 -34.75 -27.34
C THR A 315 -13.00 -36.08 -27.48
N ASN A 316 -13.05 -36.92 -26.43
CA ASN A 316 -13.80 -38.17 -26.47
C ASN A 316 -15.32 -37.98 -26.41
N THR A 317 -15.83 -36.88 -25.87
CA THR A 317 -17.27 -36.57 -25.89
C THR A 317 -17.75 -35.93 -27.20
N ASN A 318 -16.84 -35.37 -28.01
CA ASN A 318 -17.18 -34.73 -29.28
C ASN A 318 -17.12 -35.69 -30.49
N GLY A 319 -16.84 -36.98 -30.26
CA GLY A 319 -16.82 -38.03 -31.29
C GLY A 319 -18.19 -38.56 -31.72
N TYR A 320 -19.29 -38.13 -31.10
CA TYR A 320 -20.64 -38.67 -31.36
C TYR A 320 -21.53 -37.80 -32.26
N HIS A 321 -20.99 -36.78 -32.95
CA HIS A 321 -21.82 -35.90 -33.78
C HIS A 321 -21.26 -35.60 -35.18
N LYS A 322 -20.53 -36.56 -35.79
CA LYS A 322 -20.06 -36.43 -37.17
C LYS A 322 -20.19 -37.72 -37.96
N SER A 323 -21.43 -38.12 -38.21
CA SER A 323 -21.78 -39.06 -39.28
C SER A 323 -23.24 -38.86 -39.70
N ILE A 324 -23.51 -37.71 -40.31
CA ILE A 324 -24.69 -37.52 -41.18
C ILE A 324 -24.14 -36.85 -42.44
N LEU A 325 -24.43 -37.45 -43.59
CA LEU A 325 -23.98 -37.17 -44.96
C LEU A 325 -22.71 -37.94 -45.40
N THR A 326 -22.92 -39.18 -45.86
CA THR A 326 -22.68 -39.57 -47.26
C THR A 326 -23.25 -40.98 -47.53
N GLU A 327 -23.91 -41.08 -48.68
CA GLU A 327 -24.17 -42.26 -49.53
C GLU A 327 -25.34 -43.23 -49.24
N HIS A 328 -26.26 -43.14 -50.20
CA HIS A 328 -27.26 -44.10 -50.65
C HIS A 328 -26.52 -45.27 -51.35
N ASP A 329 -26.87 -46.51 -51.05
CA ASP A 329 -27.27 -47.56 -52.01
C ASP A 329 -27.16 -48.97 -51.38
N ASP A 330 -28.28 -49.69 -51.50
CA ASP A 330 -28.49 -51.14 -51.68
C ASP A 330 -28.05 -52.19 -50.63
N ASP A 331 -29.10 -52.86 -50.14
CA ASP A 331 -29.31 -54.31 -49.96
C ASP A 331 -28.63 -55.15 -48.85
N GLU A 332 -29.55 -55.78 -48.11
CA GLU A 332 -29.59 -57.15 -47.57
C GLU A 332 -28.76 -57.59 -46.33
N GLU A 333 -29.57 -58.05 -45.37
CA GLU A 333 -29.44 -59.24 -44.50
C GLU A 333 -28.58 -59.19 -43.21
N ASP A 334 -29.34 -59.20 -42.10
CA ASP A 334 -29.31 -60.23 -41.04
C ASP A 334 -28.17 -60.27 -40.00
N ILE A 335 -28.50 -59.92 -38.74
CA ILE A 335 -28.63 -60.86 -37.60
C ILE A 335 -28.61 -60.15 -36.22
N GLU A 336 -29.74 -60.33 -35.54
CA GLU A 336 -30.01 -60.53 -34.10
C GLU A 336 -29.44 -59.62 -33.01
N ILE A 337 -30.39 -58.89 -32.41
CA ILE A 337 -30.43 -58.42 -31.02
C ILE A 337 -30.94 -59.59 -30.16
N PHE A 338 -30.34 -59.90 -29.00
CA PHE A 338 -31.06 -60.10 -27.73
C PHE A 338 -30.09 -60.38 -26.56
N GLY A 339 -29.99 -59.40 -25.66
CA GLY A 339 -30.60 -59.51 -24.33
C GLY A 339 -30.00 -60.45 -23.27
N PRO A 340 -30.36 -60.23 -21.99
CA PRO A 340 -29.43 -60.35 -20.87
C PRO A 340 -29.81 -61.44 -19.87
N SER A 341 -28.92 -61.60 -18.88
CA SER A 341 -29.22 -61.65 -17.45
C SER A 341 -28.87 -62.91 -16.66
N HIS A 342 -28.29 -62.62 -15.48
CA HIS A 342 -28.44 -63.29 -14.19
C HIS A 342 -27.51 -64.45 -13.77
N LEU A 343 -27.01 -64.24 -12.53
CA LEU A 343 -26.86 -65.19 -11.41
C LEU A 343 -25.53 -65.96 -11.23
N LEU A 344 -24.81 -65.51 -10.19
CA LEU A 344 -24.36 -66.25 -8.98
C LEU A 344 -23.48 -67.51 -9.08
N LEU A 345 -22.49 -67.49 -8.16
CA LEU A 345 -21.86 -68.57 -7.40
C LEU A 345 -20.46 -69.06 -7.81
N ASN A 346 -19.53 -68.77 -6.88
CA ASN A 346 -18.49 -69.62 -6.29
C ASN A 346 -17.54 -70.40 -7.19
N ASN A 347 -16.25 -70.05 -7.07
CA ASN A 347 -15.17 -71.02 -7.20
C ASN A 347 -14.62 -71.35 -5.80
N SER A 348 -14.74 -72.62 -5.43
CA SER A 348 -14.04 -73.23 -4.31
C SER A 348 -13.20 -74.40 -4.82
N ASN A 349 -11.97 -74.44 -4.32
CA ASN A 349 -11.14 -75.62 -4.02
C ASN A 349 -10.26 -76.23 -5.11
N GLN A 350 -8.96 -76.30 -4.81
CA GLN A 350 -8.21 -77.55 -4.58
C GLN A 350 -6.92 -77.23 -3.79
N GLN A 351 -6.76 -77.78 -2.58
CA GLN A 351 -5.85 -78.90 -2.20
C GLN A 351 -4.37 -78.49 -2.13
N SER A 352 -3.58 -78.80 -1.11
CA SER A 352 -3.59 -79.84 -0.06
C SER A 352 -2.80 -79.39 1.17
#